data_AF-A0A1E7ETJ1-F1
#
_entry.id   AF-A0A1E7ETJ1-F1
#
_cell.length_a   1.000
_cell.length_b   1.000
_cell.length_c   1.000
_cell.angle_alpha   90.00
_cell.angle_beta   90.00
_cell.angle_gamma   90.00
#
_symmetry.space_group_name_H-M   'P 1'
#
loop_
_entity.id
_entity.type
_entity.pdbx_description
1 polymer ?
#
loop_
_entity_poly.entity_id
_entity_poly.type
_entity_poly.pdbx_seq_one_letter_code
_entity_poly.pdbx_strand_id
1 'polypeptide(L)'
;MCVPTNSSPLRILAVWGSECGGTKKETQQLVEGWETTEKYVVTVLEGDKAADKFDQITVENYDLLVVLTSSFGDGDPPTGFGKFLYKMYESAKDGKKAFAGLEHAVLGFGSTHYYTFQNVPRLCDRLLEESGSRRCLMRKEIDEMEELSDNVESIKVWNSSFVKYCNEKKSSATTKIASESVCKWTEPESEVFEKKLGPDGYDLGSGPAVSPVAIFAVIGVAVAAFAYFKFVKDGTEEAA
;
A
#
# COMPACT_ATOMS: atom_id res chain seq x y z
N MET A 1 15.20 25.96 -37.13
CA MET A 1 15.88 26.14 -35.83
C MET A 1 15.57 24.92 -34.99
N CYS A 2 16.54 24.03 -34.78
CA CYS A 2 16.32 22.81 -33.99
C CYS A 2 16.39 23.21 -32.51
N VAL A 3 15.29 23.04 -31.79
CA VAL A 3 15.28 23.17 -30.33
C VAL A 3 15.85 21.87 -29.75
N PRO A 4 16.95 21.89 -28.99
CA PRO A 4 17.41 20.70 -28.30
C PRO A 4 16.50 20.49 -27.09
N THR A 5 15.56 19.53 -27.14
CA THR A 5 14.78 19.12 -25.98
C THR A 5 15.35 17.82 -25.42
N ASN A 6 16.59 17.87 -24.95
CA ASN A 6 17.12 16.74 -24.18
C ASN A 6 16.65 16.87 -22.71
N SER A 7 15.34 16.71 -22.51
CA SER A 7 14.76 16.50 -21.18
C SER A 7 15.10 15.09 -20.74
N SER A 8 15.63 14.94 -19.53
CA SER A 8 15.91 13.64 -18.92
C SER A 8 14.68 12.70 -19.01
N PRO A 9 14.90 11.38 -19.13
CA PRO A 9 13.80 10.42 -19.13
C PRO A 9 13.04 10.47 -17.81
N LEU A 10 11.73 10.18 -17.87
CA LEU A 10 10.89 10.07 -16.68
C LEU A 10 11.27 8.78 -15.94
N ARG A 11 11.56 8.87 -14.65
CA ARG A 11 12.07 7.77 -13.83
C ARG A 11 10.91 7.12 -13.09
N ILE A 12 10.62 5.87 -13.40
CA ILE A 12 9.47 5.13 -12.89
C ILE A 12 9.98 3.99 -12.02
N LEU A 13 9.51 3.90 -10.78
CA LEU A 13 9.66 2.72 -9.95
C LEU A 13 8.38 1.89 -10.04
N ALA A 14 8.47 0.68 -10.60
CA ALA A 14 7.41 -0.31 -10.57
C ALA A 14 7.67 -1.32 -9.45
N VAL A 15 6.78 -1.36 -8.45
CA VAL A 15 6.86 -2.30 -7.32
C VAL A 15 5.75 -3.33 -7.46
N TRP A 16 6.10 -4.62 -7.48
CA TRP A 16 5.12 -5.68 -7.62
C TRP A 16 5.03 -6.62 -6.41
N GLY A 17 3.84 -7.18 -6.18
CA GLY A 17 3.57 -8.25 -5.22
C GLY A 17 2.67 -9.31 -5.85
N SER A 18 3.03 -10.59 -5.74
CA SER A 18 2.28 -11.67 -6.41
C SER A 18 2.47 -13.00 -5.72
N GLU A 19 1.36 -13.70 -5.42
CA GLU A 19 1.43 -15.03 -4.81
C GLU A 19 1.66 -16.12 -5.89
N CYS A 20 0.79 -16.16 -6.90
CA CYS A 20 0.83 -17.17 -7.97
C CYS A 20 1.54 -16.71 -9.25
N GLY A 21 2.23 -15.56 -9.21
CA GLY A 21 3.01 -15.03 -10.33
C GLY A 21 2.23 -14.26 -11.42
N GLY A 22 0.89 -14.24 -11.37
CA GLY A 22 0.05 -13.53 -12.35
C GLY A 22 0.39 -12.04 -12.44
N THR A 23 0.31 -11.34 -11.30
CA THR A 23 0.67 -9.91 -11.21
C THR A 23 2.12 -9.64 -11.62
N LYS A 24 3.06 -10.54 -11.31
CA LYS A 24 4.45 -10.42 -11.76
C LYS A 24 4.55 -10.46 -13.29
N LYS A 25 3.87 -11.42 -13.92
CA LYS A 25 3.84 -11.56 -15.38
C LYS A 25 3.24 -10.32 -16.05
N GLU A 26 2.11 -9.84 -15.56
CA GLU A 26 1.47 -8.61 -16.07
C GLU A 26 2.39 -7.38 -15.90
N THR A 27 3.06 -7.27 -14.75
CA THR A 27 4.05 -6.21 -14.52
C THR A 27 5.16 -6.24 -15.57
N GLN A 28 5.73 -7.42 -15.84
CA GLN A 28 6.80 -7.58 -16.83
C GLN A 28 6.34 -7.17 -18.23
N GLN A 29 5.13 -7.59 -18.64
CA GLN A 29 4.57 -7.25 -19.95
C GLN A 29 4.31 -5.74 -20.11
N LEU A 30 3.78 -5.09 -19.08
CA LEU A 30 3.54 -3.64 -19.09
C LEU A 30 4.86 -2.87 -19.19
N VAL A 31 5.85 -3.22 -18.35
CA VAL A 31 7.15 -2.55 -18.30
C VAL A 31 7.94 -2.74 -19.59
N GLU A 32 7.94 -3.94 -20.17
CA GLU A 32 8.58 -4.20 -21.47
C GLU A 32 8.03 -3.24 -22.54
N GLY A 33 6.72 -3.01 -22.54
CA GLY A 33 6.07 -2.02 -23.42
C GLY A 33 6.54 -0.58 -23.20
N TRP A 34 6.86 -0.19 -21.96
CA TRP A 34 7.33 1.16 -21.61
C TRP A 34 8.79 1.38 -21.99
N GLU A 35 9.63 0.36 -21.80
CA GLU A 35 11.08 0.39 -22.07
C GLU A 35 11.40 0.42 -23.57
N THR A 36 10.44 0.13 -24.45
CA THR A 36 10.59 0.32 -25.91
C THR A 36 10.85 1.77 -26.32
N THR A 37 10.73 2.74 -25.41
CA THR A 37 10.88 4.16 -25.68
C THR A 37 12.03 4.76 -24.87
N GLU A 38 12.82 5.64 -25.47
CA GLU A 38 13.82 6.45 -24.73
C GLU A 38 13.18 7.50 -23.79
N LYS A 39 11.85 7.45 -23.62
CA LYS A 39 11.11 8.43 -22.84
C LYS A 39 11.19 8.16 -21.34
N TYR A 40 11.35 6.89 -20.96
CA TYR A 40 11.21 6.41 -19.60
C TYR A 40 12.45 5.60 -19.19
N VAL A 41 12.79 5.66 -17.90
CA VAL A 41 13.72 4.73 -17.26
C VAL A 41 12.92 4.04 -16.17
N VAL A 42 12.73 2.73 -16.31
CA VAL A 42 11.92 1.95 -15.38
C VAL A 42 12.82 1.11 -14.49
N THR A 43 12.61 1.16 -13.18
CA THR A 43 13.18 0.23 -12.21
C THR A 43 12.08 -0.67 -11.73
N VAL A 44 12.27 -2.00 -11.78
CA VAL A 44 11.29 -2.97 -11.32
C VAL A 44 11.81 -3.68 -10.07
N LEU A 45 11.03 -3.67 -8.99
CA LEU A 45 11.34 -4.35 -7.74
C LEU A 45 10.16 -5.18 -7.25
N GLU A 46 10.45 -6.34 -6.66
CA GLU A 46 9.51 -7.02 -5.76
C GLU A 46 9.33 -6.17 -4.49
N GLY A 47 8.15 -6.22 -3.85
CA GLY A 47 7.82 -5.42 -2.68
C GLY A 47 8.90 -5.42 -1.60
N ASP A 48 9.30 -6.57 -1.08
CA ASP A 48 10.30 -6.69 -0.03
C ASP A 48 11.67 -6.13 -0.47
N LYS A 49 12.01 -6.20 -1.76
CA LYS A 49 13.22 -5.57 -2.32
C LYS A 49 13.09 -4.05 -2.43
N ALA A 50 11.88 -3.53 -2.63
CA ALA A 50 11.60 -2.10 -2.51
C ALA A 50 11.66 -1.67 -1.03
N ALA A 51 11.22 -2.51 -0.09
CA ALA A 51 11.33 -2.25 1.34
C ALA A 51 12.78 -2.14 1.82
N ASP A 52 13.69 -2.96 1.29
CA ASP A 52 15.14 -2.87 1.55
C ASP A 52 15.74 -1.50 1.12
N LYS A 53 15.07 -0.82 0.19
CA LYS A 53 15.49 0.47 -0.39
C LYS A 53 14.51 1.60 -0.09
N PHE A 54 13.64 1.44 0.93
CA PHE A 54 12.52 2.35 1.16
C PHE A 54 12.95 3.82 1.28
N ASP A 55 14.03 4.08 2.01
CA ASP A 55 14.57 5.44 2.22
C ASP A 55 15.18 6.07 0.94
N GLN A 56 15.34 5.30 -0.13
CA GLN A 56 15.83 5.75 -1.44
C GLN A 56 14.67 6.01 -2.42
N ILE A 57 13.42 5.72 -2.04
CA ILE A 57 12.24 5.98 -2.87
C ILE A 57 11.82 7.45 -2.68
N THR A 58 12.58 8.35 -3.32
CA THR A 58 12.42 9.80 -3.17
C THR A 58 12.38 10.49 -4.54
N VAL A 59 12.02 11.78 -4.56
CA VAL A 59 11.92 12.59 -5.79
C VAL A 59 13.28 12.74 -6.49
N GLU A 60 14.37 12.61 -5.74
CA GLU A 60 15.74 12.65 -6.26
C GLU A 60 16.06 11.43 -7.12
N ASN A 61 15.37 10.30 -6.91
CA ASN A 61 15.61 9.05 -7.62
C ASN A 61 14.49 8.70 -8.61
N TYR A 62 13.24 9.06 -8.29
CA TYR A 62 12.06 8.69 -9.06
C TYR A 62 11.12 9.87 -9.28
N ASP A 63 10.35 9.82 -10.36
CA ASP A 63 9.28 10.77 -10.64
C ASP A 63 7.89 10.13 -10.41
N LEU A 64 7.79 8.82 -10.59
CA LEU A 64 6.57 8.03 -10.44
C LEU A 64 6.82 6.73 -9.69
N LEU A 65 5.88 6.35 -8.83
CA LEU A 65 5.79 5.07 -8.14
C LEU A 65 4.53 4.33 -8.60
N VAL A 66 4.69 3.18 -9.26
CA VAL A 66 3.60 2.33 -9.72
C VAL A 66 3.59 1.07 -8.87
N VAL A 67 2.49 0.80 -8.18
CA VAL A 67 2.32 -0.43 -7.40
C VAL A 67 1.38 -1.38 -8.14
N LEU A 68 1.85 -2.60 -8.39
CA LEU A 68 1.10 -3.68 -9.02
C LEU A 68 1.04 -4.86 -8.07
N THR A 69 -0.08 -5.06 -7.38
CA THR A 69 -0.12 -6.08 -6.32
C THR A 69 -1.45 -6.82 -6.28
N SER A 70 -1.42 -8.06 -5.80
CA SER A 70 -2.63 -8.82 -5.49
C SER A 70 -2.95 -8.75 -4.00
N SER A 71 -4.12 -9.25 -3.60
CA SER A 71 -4.38 -9.65 -2.21
C SER A 71 -4.37 -11.18 -2.11
N PHE A 72 -4.06 -11.73 -0.94
CA PHE A 72 -4.06 -13.17 -0.70
C PHE A 72 -4.79 -13.53 0.59
N GLY A 73 -5.40 -14.72 0.65
CA GLY A 73 -6.11 -15.21 1.84
C GLY A 73 -7.17 -14.23 2.35
N ASP A 74 -7.08 -13.85 3.62
CA ASP A 74 -7.97 -12.89 4.29
C ASP A 74 -7.62 -11.43 3.98
N GLY A 75 -7.20 -11.13 2.75
CA GLY A 75 -6.81 -9.78 2.32
C GLY A 75 -5.41 -9.38 2.78
N ASP A 76 -4.51 -10.36 2.94
CA ASP A 76 -3.12 -10.18 3.32
C ASP A 76 -2.23 -9.85 2.11
N PRO A 77 -1.08 -9.16 2.31
CA PRO A 77 -0.11 -8.95 1.25
C PRO A 77 0.41 -10.29 0.72
N PRO A 78 0.66 -10.41 -0.60
CA PRO A 78 1.33 -11.57 -1.15
C PRO A 78 2.71 -11.78 -0.51
N THR A 79 3.18 -13.01 -0.53
CA THR A 79 4.55 -13.36 -0.13
C THR A 79 5.55 -12.47 -0.88
N GLY A 80 6.50 -11.89 -0.15
CA GLY A 80 7.49 -10.97 -0.72
C GLY A 80 6.99 -9.54 -0.93
N PHE A 81 5.80 -9.16 -0.42
CA PHE A 81 5.31 -7.78 -0.48
C PHE A 81 5.04 -7.15 0.89
N GLY A 82 4.87 -7.98 1.92
CA GLY A 82 4.42 -7.53 3.25
C GLY A 82 5.33 -6.48 3.90
N LYS A 83 6.65 -6.54 3.72
CA LYS A 83 7.55 -5.56 4.35
C LYS A 83 7.40 -4.17 3.75
N PHE A 84 7.11 -4.10 2.45
CA PHE A 84 6.85 -2.83 1.78
C PHE A 84 5.58 -2.20 2.31
N LEU A 85 4.51 -3.01 2.44
CA LEU A 85 3.25 -2.58 3.02
C LEU A 85 3.43 -2.11 4.47
N TYR A 86 4.17 -2.86 5.29
CA TYR A 86 4.52 -2.47 6.66
C TYR A 86 5.25 -1.11 6.72
N LYS A 87 6.24 -0.88 5.86
CA LYS A 87 6.96 0.41 5.79
C LYS A 87 6.04 1.57 5.41
N MET A 88 5.08 1.35 4.51
CA MET A 88 4.08 2.35 4.16
C MET A 88 3.15 2.66 5.34
N TYR A 89 2.72 1.65 6.12
CA TYR A 89 1.98 1.86 7.37
C TYR A 89 2.75 2.73 8.36
N GLU A 90 4.02 2.42 8.61
CA GLU A 90 4.84 3.20 9.55
C GLU A 90 5.05 4.65 9.06
N SER A 91 5.25 4.85 7.75
CA SER A 91 5.36 6.18 7.14
C SER A 91 4.08 7.00 7.32
N ALA A 92 2.92 6.39 7.07
CA ALA A 92 1.61 7.04 7.21
C ALA A 92 1.32 7.39 8.67
N LYS A 93 1.58 6.48 9.61
CA LYS A 93 1.37 6.66 11.05
C LYS A 93 2.23 7.77 11.64
N ASP A 94 3.51 7.81 11.29
CA ASP A 94 4.47 8.78 11.83
C ASP A 94 4.38 10.16 11.16
N GLY A 95 3.56 10.31 10.11
CA GLY A 95 3.44 11.53 9.32
C GLY A 95 4.74 11.92 8.61
N LYS A 96 5.66 10.96 8.40
CA LYS A 96 7.00 11.17 7.82
C LYS A 96 6.95 11.62 6.36
N LYS A 97 5.82 11.45 5.69
CA LYS A 97 5.61 11.76 4.27
C LYS A 97 6.75 11.26 3.38
N ALA A 98 7.10 9.97 3.52
CA ALA A 98 8.27 9.37 2.86
C ALA A 98 8.26 9.53 1.33
N PHE A 99 7.08 9.70 0.72
CA PHE A 99 6.90 9.85 -0.72
C PHE A 99 6.50 11.27 -1.14
N ALA A 100 6.77 12.26 -0.30
CA ALA A 100 6.50 13.67 -0.60
C ALA A 100 7.07 14.08 -1.96
N GLY A 101 6.21 14.59 -2.85
CA GLY A 101 6.60 15.07 -4.17
C GLY A 101 6.65 13.98 -5.25
N LEU A 102 6.53 12.70 -4.89
CA LEU A 102 6.28 11.62 -5.84
C LEU A 102 4.82 11.60 -6.27
N GLU A 103 4.59 10.97 -7.41
CA GLU A 103 3.26 10.65 -7.91
C GLU A 103 3.08 9.14 -7.99
N HIS A 104 1.87 8.66 -7.79
CA HIS A 104 1.60 7.23 -7.77
C HIS A 104 0.38 6.80 -8.56
N ALA A 105 0.43 5.55 -9.02
CA ALA A 105 -0.70 4.83 -9.58
C ALA A 105 -0.68 3.39 -9.05
N VAL A 106 -1.86 2.78 -8.93
CA VAL A 106 -2.02 1.41 -8.45
C VAL A 106 -2.86 0.60 -9.43
N LEU A 107 -2.34 -0.59 -9.80
CA LEU A 107 -3.07 -1.63 -10.51
C LEU A 107 -3.22 -2.84 -9.59
N GLY A 108 -4.43 -3.10 -9.14
CA GLY A 108 -4.75 -4.14 -8.17
C GLY A 108 -5.34 -5.39 -8.82
N PHE A 109 -4.93 -6.55 -8.33
CA PHE A 109 -5.46 -7.85 -8.73
C PHE A 109 -6.14 -8.51 -7.53
N GLY A 110 -7.31 -9.10 -7.74
CA GLY A 110 -8.07 -9.73 -6.68
C GLY A 110 -9.26 -10.47 -7.24
N SER A 111 -10.02 -11.12 -6.37
CA SER A 111 -11.18 -11.91 -6.78
C SER A 111 -12.37 -11.55 -5.90
N THR A 112 -13.50 -11.21 -6.51
CA THR A 112 -14.76 -10.95 -5.80
C THR A 112 -15.32 -12.19 -5.10
N HIS A 113 -14.71 -13.35 -5.31
CA HIS A 113 -14.96 -14.55 -4.50
C HIS A 113 -14.58 -14.36 -3.02
N TYR A 114 -13.67 -13.41 -2.72
CA TYR A 114 -13.25 -13.07 -1.38
C TYR A 114 -13.93 -11.78 -0.92
N TYR A 115 -14.44 -11.78 0.32
CA TYR A 115 -15.02 -10.58 0.94
C TYR A 115 -13.99 -9.45 1.12
N THR A 116 -12.71 -9.79 1.20
CA THR A 116 -11.58 -8.85 1.24
C THR A 116 -11.08 -8.43 -0.15
N PHE A 117 -11.98 -8.37 -1.13
CA PHE A 117 -11.66 -8.00 -2.51
C PHE A 117 -10.80 -6.73 -2.55
N GLN A 118 -9.63 -6.83 -3.19
CA GLN A 118 -8.70 -5.72 -3.42
C GLN A 118 -8.12 -5.05 -2.16
N ASN A 119 -8.15 -5.73 -1.00
CA ASN A 119 -7.71 -5.11 0.26
C ASN A 119 -6.30 -4.51 0.19
N VAL A 120 -5.31 -5.26 -0.30
CA VAL A 120 -3.91 -4.81 -0.36
C VAL A 120 -3.71 -3.69 -1.38
N PRO A 121 -4.22 -3.78 -2.63
CA PRO A 121 -4.20 -2.65 -3.56
C PRO A 121 -4.83 -1.37 -3.00
N ARG A 122 -5.97 -1.48 -2.30
CA ARG A 122 -6.64 -0.34 -1.66
C ARG A 122 -5.80 0.25 -0.53
N LEU A 123 -5.20 -0.61 0.30
CA LEU A 123 -4.26 -0.20 1.34
C LEU A 123 -3.05 0.54 0.74
N CYS A 124 -2.45 0.01 -0.32
CA CYS A 124 -1.34 0.68 -1.00
C CYS A 124 -1.75 2.06 -1.49
N ASP A 125 -2.87 2.18 -2.20
CA ASP A 125 -3.32 3.46 -2.75
C ASP A 125 -3.60 4.52 -1.68
N ARG A 126 -4.19 4.11 -0.54
CA ARG A 126 -4.40 4.98 0.62
C ARG A 126 -3.08 5.37 1.28
N LEU A 127 -2.25 4.39 1.63
CA LEU A 127 -1.01 4.59 2.40
C LEU A 127 0.05 5.37 1.63
N LEU A 128 0.08 5.24 0.30
CA LEU A 128 0.92 6.07 -0.57
C LEU A 128 0.55 7.54 -0.43
N GLU A 129 -0.74 7.87 -0.55
CA GLU A 129 -1.24 9.24 -0.38
C GLU A 129 -1.02 9.78 1.04
N GLU A 130 -1.29 8.99 2.08
CA GLU A 130 -0.99 9.36 3.47
C GLU A 130 0.52 9.55 3.72
N SER A 131 1.35 8.82 2.97
CA SER A 131 2.81 8.99 2.93
C SER A 131 3.28 10.12 2.01
N GLY A 132 2.37 10.96 1.50
CA GLY A 132 2.69 12.23 0.85
C GLY A 132 2.87 12.18 -0.66
N SER A 133 2.70 11.02 -1.32
CA SER A 133 2.62 10.99 -2.78
C SER A 133 1.28 11.51 -3.28
N ARG A 134 1.23 11.89 -4.56
CA ARG A 134 -0.01 12.28 -5.22
C ARG A 134 -0.51 11.20 -6.17
N ARG A 135 -1.78 10.84 -6.08
CA ARG A 135 -2.42 9.92 -7.04
C ARG A 135 -2.52 10.57 -8.42
N CYS A 136 -1.83 10.01 -9.41
CA CYS A 136 -1.88 10.48 -10.79
C CYS A 136 -2.91 9.77 -11.67
N LEU A 137 -3.32 8.57 -11.29
CA LEU A 137 -4.46 7.86 -11.88
C LEU A 137 -5.30 7.23 -10.79
N MET A 138 -6.61 7.19 -11.00
CA MET A 138 -7.50 6.36 -10.20
C MET A 138 -7.01 4.92 -10.24
N ARG A 139 -6.98 4.27 -9.08
CA ARG A 139 -6.60 2.87 -8.97
C ARG A 139 -7.52 2.02 -9.86
N LYS A 140 -6.95 1.07 -10.58
CA LYS A 140 -7.72 0.07 -11.32
C LYS A 140 -7.70 -1.24 -10.54
N GLU A 141 -8.87 -1.83 -10.39
CA GLU A 141 -9.10 -3.12 -9.75
C GLU A 141 -9.48 -4.13 -10.83
N ILE A 142 -8.69 -5.20 -10.96
CA ILE A 142 -8.90 -6.33 -11.85
C ILE A 142 -9.55 -7.44 -11.03
N ASP A 143 -10.72 -7.91 -11.44
CA ASP A 143 -11.42 -9.03 -10.80
C ASP A 143 -11.14 -10.32 -11.57
N GLU A 144 -10.39 -11.24 -10.95
CA GLU A 144 -10.05 -12.54 -11.51
C GLU A 144 -11.29 -13.44 -11.75
N MET A 145 -12.46 -13.06 -11.23
CA MET A 145 -13.73 -13.74 -11.52
C MET A 145 -14.43 -13.22 -12.78
N GLU A 146 -14.00 -12.08 -13.33
CA GLU A 146 -14.49 -11.57 -14.61
C GLU A 146 -13.89 -12.33 -15.79
N GLU A 147 -14.55 -12.21 -16.96
CA GLU A 147 -14.07 -12.81 -18.19
C GLU A 147 -12.64 -12.35 -18.53
N LEU A 148 -11.80 -13.29 -18.96
CA LEU A 148 -10.39 -13.01 -19.23
C LEU A 148 -10.21 -11.89 -20.28
N SER A 149 -11.08 -11.82 -21.28
CA SER A 149 -11.06 -10.76 -22.29
C SER A 149 -11.30 -9.38 -21.69
N ASP A 150 -12.19 -9.29 -20.71
CA ASP A 150 -12.59 -8.03 -20.10
C ASP A 150 -11.49 -7.53 -19.17
N ASN A 151 -10.84 -8.45 -18.45
CA ASN A 151 -9.63 -8.18 -17.68
C ASN A 151 -8.47 -7.69 -18.57
N VAL A 152 -8.21 -8.36 -19.70
CA VAL A 152 -7.16 -7.95 -20.64
C VAL A 152 -7.42 -6.55 -21.20
N GLU A 153 -8.65 -6.24 -21.62
CA GLU A 153 -8.98 -4.90 -22.12
C GLU A 153 -8.92 -3.85 -21.00
N SER A 154 -9.37 -4.20 -19.80
CA SER A 154 -9.27 -3.34 -18.60
C SER A 154 -7.82 -2.94 -18.28
N ILE A 155 -6.89 -3.91 -18.30
CA ILE A 155 -5.46 -3.66 -18.09
C ILE A 155 -4.90 -2.75 -19.19
N LYS A 156 -5.27 -3.01 -20.45
CA LYS A 156 -4.83 -2.22 -21.60
C LYS A 156 -5.33 -0.78 -21.57
N VAL A 157 -6.58 -0.55 -21.17
CA VAL A 157 -7.15 0.80 -20.99
C VAL A 157 -6.42 1.55 -19.88
N TRP A 158 -6.17 0.90 -18.75
CA TRP A 158 -5.39 1.49 -17.66
C TRP A 158 -3.97 1.84 -18.11
N ASN A 159 -3.28 0.91 -18.79
CA ASN A 159 -1.93 1.12 -19.31
C ASN A 159 -1.89 2.30 -20.29
N SER A 160 -2.86 2.38 -21.20
CA SER A 160 -2.96 3.48 -22.17
C SER A 160 -3.13 4.83 -21.46
N SER A 161 -3.91 4.87 -20.38
CA SER A 161 -4.12 6.06 -19.57
C SER A 161 -2.85 6.45 -18.80
N PHE A 162 -2.13 5.47 -18.22
CA PHE A 162 -0.86 5.70 -17.55
C PHE A 162 0.22 6.23 -18.51
N VAL A 163 0.37 5.61 -19.68
CA VAL A 163 1.31 6.06 -20.71
C VAL A 163 0.96 7.46 -21.22
N LYS A 164 -0.33 7.76 -21.41
CA LYS A 164 -0.78 9.12 -21.76
C LYS A 164 -0.34 10.13 -20.69
N TYR A 165 -0.60 9.83 -19.42
CA TYR A 165 -0.19 10.66 -18.30
C TYR A 165 1.33 10.89 -18.26
N CYS A 166 2.13 9.83 -18.41
CA CYS A 166 3.60 9.93 -18.45
C CYS A 166 4.09 10.85 -19.57
N ASN A 167 3.49 10.77 -20.76
CA ASN A 167 3.82 11.65 -21.88
C ASN A 167 3.45 13.12 -21.56
N GLU A 168 2.26 13.37 -21.02
CA GLU A 168 1.81 14.71 -20.65
C GLU A 168 2.68 15.33 -19.54
N LYS A 169 3.05 14.53 -18.53
CA LYS A 169 3.97 14.93 -17.45
C LYS A 169 5.34 15.31 -18.00
N LYS A 170 5.88 14.52 -18.95
CA LYS A 170 7.16 14.82 -19.61
C LYS A 170 7.08 16.12 -20.42
N SER A 171 5.97 16.36 -21.12
CA SER A 171 5.74 17.62 -21.86
C SER A 171 5.51 18.83 -20.95
N SER A 172 4.95 18.63 -19.75
CA SER A 172 4.56 19.70 -18.82
C SER A 172 5.64 20.06 -17.80
N ALA A 173 6.84 19.45 -17.87
CA ALA A 173 7.95 19.62 -16.92
C ALA A 173 8.50 21.07 -16.78
N THR A 174 7.90 22.06 -17.45
CA THR A 174 8.25 23.50 -17.33
C THR A 174 7.37 24.25 -16.30
N THR A 175 6.27 23.68 -15.80
CA THR A 175 5.40 24.34 -14.83
C THR A 175 5.15 23.43 -13.64
N LYS A 176 5.57 23.85 -12.43
CA LYS A 176 5.16 23.25 -11.16
C LYS A 176 3.64 23.37 -11.05
N ILE A 177 2.92 22.31 -11.41
CA ILE A 177 1.50 22.20 -11.10
C ILE A 177 1.43 21.47 -9.76
N ALA A 178 1.07 22.21 -8.72
CA ALA A 178 0.42 21.63 -7.56
C ALA A 178 -0.97 21.18 -8.02
N SER A 179 -1.08 20.00 -8.62
CA SER A 179 -2.39 19.41 -8.90
C SER A 179 -2.80 18.61 -7.69
N GLU A 180 -4.07 18.65 -7.34
CA GLU A 180 -4.65 17.71 -6.38
C GLU A 180 -4.60 16.29 -6.94
N SER A 181 -4.77 15.28 -6.07
CA SER A 181 -4.98 13.89 -6.52
C SER A 181 -6.17 13.80 -7.46
N VAL A 182 -6.10 12.94 -8.48
CA VAL A 182 -7.16 12.83 -9.50
C VAL A 182 -8.52 12.37 -8.96
N CYS A 183 -8.53 11.72 -7.81
CA CYS A 183 -9.71 11.33 -7.05
C CYS A 183 -9.31 11.06 -5.60
N LYS A 184 -10.29 10.89 -4.70
CA LYS A 184 -10.04 10.41 -3.33
C LYS A 184 -9.61 8.94 -3.38
N TRP A 185 -8.86 8.49 -2.37
CA TRP A 185 -8.47 7.07 -2.27
C TRP A 185 -9.67 6.11 -2.16
N THR A 186 -10.80 6.62 -1.65
CA THR A 186 -12.07 5.89 -1.53
C THR A 186 -12.76 5.67 -2.88
N GLU A 187 -12.17 6.11 -3.99
CA GLU A 187 -12.67 5.95 -5.35
C GLU A 187 -11.69 5.09 -6.18
N PRO A 188 -12.16 4.04 -6.90
CA PRO A 188 -13.53 3.50 -6.88
C PRO A 188 -13.93 3.01 -5.48
N GLU A 189 -15.22 2.73 -5.26
CA GLU A 189 -15.76 2.33 -3.94
C GLU A 189 -14.82 1.36 -3.22
N SER A 190 -14.36 1.78 -2.04
CA SER A 190 -13.29 1.10 -1.33
C SER A 190 -13.72 0.76 0.09
N GLU A 191 -13.83 -0.53 0.37
CA GLU A 191 -13.78 -1.07 1.72
C GLU A 191 -12.38 -1.62 1.97
N VAL A 192 -11.79 -1.24 3.11
CA VAL A 192 -10.44 -1.62 3.52
C VAL A 192 -10.51 -2.34 4.86
N PHE A 193 -9.90 -3.51 4.91
CA PHE A 193 -9.68 -4.32 6.11
C PHE A 193 -8.28 -4.02 6.62
N GLU A 194 -8.18 -3.15 7.63
CA GLU A 194 -6.91 -2.76 8.25
C GLU A 194 -6.12 -3.97 8.74
N LYS A 195 -4.79 -3.93 8.57
CA LYS A 195 -3.87 -5.01 8.93
C LYS A 195 -2.85 -4.54 9.96
N LYS A 196 -2.54 -5.39 10.93
CA LYS A 196 -1.47 -5.13 11.91
C LYS A 196 -0.24 -5.93 11.53
N LEU A 197 0.55 -5.39 10.62
CA LEU A 197 1.73 -6.07 10.11
C LEU A 197 2.91 -5.92 11.08
N GLY A 198 3.68 -7.00 11.23
CA GLY A 198 5.00 -6.97 11.85
C GLY A 198 6.07 -6.44 10.89
N PRO A 199 7.28 -6.14 11.39
CA PRO A 199 8.42 -5.72 10.55
C PRO A 199 8.86 -6.76 9.51
N ASP A 200 8.48 -8.02 9.73
CA ASP A 200 8.66 -9.14 8.80
C ASP A 200 7.64 -9.15 7.65
N GLY A 201 6.61 -8.30 7.73
CA GLY A 201 5.57 -8.14 6.71
C GLY A 201 4.36 -9.05 6.90
N TYR A 202 4.32 -9.88 7.94
CA TYR A 202 3.20 -10.78 8.22
C TYR A 202 2.19 -10.14 9.17
N ASP A 203 0.92 -10.50 9.03
CA ASP A 203 -0.12 -10.09 9.98
C ASP A 203 0.18 -10.71 11.35
N LEU A 204 0.25 -9.85 12.38
CA LEU A 204 0.42 -10.27 13.77
C LEU A 204 -0.86 -10.89 14.34
N GLY A 205 -1.95 -10.82 13.59
CA GLY A 205 -3.28 -11.19 14.02
C GLY A 205 -3.83 -10.18 15.01
N SER A 206 -5.16 -10.09 15.06
CA SER A 206 -5.81 -9.52 16.22
C SER A 206 -5.75 -10.57 17.32
N GLY A 207 -4.78 -10.48 18.23
CA GLY A 207 -4.88 -11.20 19.51
C GLY A 207 -6.27 -11.01 20.12
N PRO A 208 -6.76 -11.93 20.98
CA PRO A 208 -8.15 -11.90 21.44
C PRO A 208 -8.51 -10.50 21.90
N ALA A 209 -9.58 -9.94 21.34
CA ALA A 209 -10.02 -8.60 21.66
C ALA A 209 -10.25 -8.51 23.18
N VAL A 210 -9.30 -7.95 23.91
CA VAL A 210 -9.46 -7.69 25.34
C VAL A 210 -10.42 -6.52 25.42
N SER A 211 -11.71 -6.84 25.51
CA SER A 211 -12.75 -5.86 25.79
C SER A 211 -12.35 -5.03 27.02
N PRO A 212 -12.60 -3.71 27.04
CA PRO A 212 -12.41 -2.90 28.24
C PRO A 212 -13.07 -3.55 29.47
N VAL A 213 -14.21 -4.24 29.27
CA VAL A 213 -14.91 -5.00 30.32
C VAL A 213 -14.03 -6.12 30.90
N ALA A 214 -13.26 -6.82 30.07
CA ALA A 214 -12.35 -7.86 30.54
C ALA A 214 -11.18 -7.27 31.36
N ILE A 215 -10.67 -6.10 30.96
CA ILE A 215 -9.63 -5.39 31.72
C ILE A 215 -10.18 -4.92 33.08
N PHE A 216 -11.37 -4.32 33.11
CA PHE A 216 -12.02 -3.89 34.35
C PHE A 216 -12.37 -5.08 35.25
N ALA A 217 -12.76 -6.23 34.71
CA ALA A 217 -13.01 -7.44 35.49
C ALA A 217 -11.74 -7.95 36.17
N VAL A 218 -10.61 -8.00 35.45
CA VAL A 218 -9.31 -8.43 36.02
C VAL A 218 -8.85 -7.47 37.12
N ILE A 219 -8.97 -6.15 36.89
CA ILE A 219 -8.63 -5.14 37.90
C ILE A 219 -9.56 -5.27 39.12
N GLY A 220 -10.86 -5.43 38.90
CA GLY A 220 -11.84 -5.60 39.98
C GLY A 220 -11.56 -6.81 40.86
N VAL A 221 -11.20 -7.95 40.25
CA VAL A 221 -10.81 -9.18 40.98
C VAL A 221 -9.53 -8.95 41.78
N ALA A 222 -8.52 -8.28 41.22
CA ALA A 222 -7.27 -7.99 41.92
C ALA A 222 -7.49 -7.05 43.13
N VAL A 223 -8.32 -6.02 42.96
CA VAL A 223 -8.68 -5.09 44.06
C VAL A 223 -9.47 -5.81 45.15
N ALA A 224 -10.45 -6.64 44.79
CA ALA A 224 -11.23 -7.41 45.76
C ALA A 224 -10.36 -8.42 46.52
N ALA A 225 -9.45 -9.12 45.84
CA ALA A 225 -8.50 -10.03 46.46
C ALA A 225 -7.55 -9.30 47.42
N PHE A 226 -7.06 -8.11 47.05
CA PHE A 226 -6.23 -7.29 47.93
C PHE A 226 -6.99 -6.79 49.15
N ALA A 227 -8.22 -6.31 48.98
CA ALA A 227 -9.08 -5.87 50.07
C ALA A 227 -9.41 -7.01 51.04
N TYR A 228 -9.71 -8.20 50.51
CA TYR A 228 -9.93 -9.40 51.32
C TYR A 228 -8.68 -9.79 52.11
N PHE A 229 -7.51 -9.81 51.47
CA PHE A 229 -6.25 -10.11 52.13
C PHE A 229 -5.93 -9.14 53.27
N LYS A 230 -6.16 -7.84 53.04
CA LYS A 230 -6.04 -6.79 54.07
C LYS A 230 -6.98 -7.04 55.25
N PHE A 231 -8.26 -7.28 54.98
CA PHE A 231 -9.26 -7.54 56.02
C PHE A 231 -8.92 -8.76 56.87
N VAL A 232 -8.49 -9.86 56.24
CA VAL A 232 -8.07 -11.08 56.96
C VAL A 232 -6.85 -10.81 57.84
N LYS A 233 -5.87 -10.05 57.34
CA LYS A 233 -4.66 -9.73 58.10
C LYS A 233 -4.97 -8.85 59.32
N ASP A 234 -5.76 -7.81 59.14
CA ASP A 234 -6.10 -6.87 60.21
C ASP A 234 -6.97 -7.55 61.29
N GLY A 235 -7.88 -8.45 60.88
CA GLY A 235 -8.70 -9.25 61.81
C GLY A 235 -7.93 -10.30 62.60
N THR A 236 -6.76 -10.74 62.14
CA THR A 236 -5.86 -11.61 62.91
C THR A 236 -4.96 -10.87 63.90
N GLU A 237 -4.75 -9.56 63.74
CA GLU A 237 -3.97 -8.74 64.68
C GLU A 237 -4.80 -8.29 65.91
N GLU A 238 -6.13 -8.21 65.80
CA GLU A 238 -7.03 -7.92 66.96
C GLU A 238 -7.32 -9.14 67.85
N ALA A 239 -6.98 -10.35 67.40
CA ALA A 239 -7.26 -11.61 68.10
C ALA A 239 -6.04 -12.22 68.83
N ALA A 240 -4.92 -11.50 68.90
CA ALA A 240 -3.69 -11.88 69.61
C ALA A 240 -3.43 -10.94 70.78
#